data_AF-A0A2S9FIP9-F1
#
_entry.id   AF-A0A2S9FIP9-F1
#
_cell.length_a   1.000
_cell.length_b   1.000
_cell.length_c   1.000
_cell.angle_alpha   90.00
_cell.angle_beta   90.00
_cell.angle_gamma   90.00
#
_symmetry.space_group_name_H-M   'P 1'
#
loop_
_entity.id
_entity.type
_entity.pdbx_description
1 polymer ?
#
loop_
_entity_poly.entity_id
_entity_poly.type
_entity_poly.pdbx_seq_one_letter_code
_entity_poly.pdbx_strand_id
1 'polypeptide(L)'
;SSGAMRFDPPGGTYTDERERRRNQIAIQGLFAPTALFDGALLSSSFPEMNDPAVAIDIYKGDTGLDTGRPQSLFTLDPRMIDQGRLTKAARVNLRAGEDTRLADGTVIRFDGAVPFVNLQVSHDPAQIWVLVFAMTMMGGLLVSLIVRRRRVWVRLTPGPAGTVNVELGGLARTDNSGWGDEFERLTARLLTDVDSTETAVAQE
;
A
#
# COMPACT_ATOMS: atom_id res chain seq x y z
N SER A 1 -25.13 -0.57 9.96
CA SER A 1 -24.50 -0.93 8.66
C SER A 1 -25.56 -1.35 7.66
N SER A 2 -25.47 -0.99 6.39
CA SER A 2 -26.40 -1.48 5.35
C SER A 2 -25.75 -2.52 4.45
N GLY A 3 -26.55 -3.41 3.86
CA GLY A 3 -26.08 -4.49 3.00
C GLY A 3 -27.17 -5.00 2.06
N ALA A 4 -26.76 -5.66 0.98
CA ALA A 4 -27.64 -6.35 0.06
C ALA A 4 -27.11 -7.77 -0.21
N MET A 5 -27.98 -8.76 -0.04
CA MET A 5 -27.70 -10.17 -0.27
C MET A 5 -28.66 -10.71 -1.33
N ARG A 6 -28.17 -11.63 -2.17
CA ARG A 6 -28.93 -12.21 -3.28
C ARG A 6 -28.78 -13.72 -3.19
N PHE A 7 -29.88 -14.42 -3.42
CA PHE A 7 -29.97 -15.86 -3.28
C PHE A 7 -30.66 -16.45 -4.50
N ASP A 8 -30.02 -17.46 -5.07
CA ASP A 8 -30.67 -18.33 -6.04
C ASP A 8 -31.58 -19.34 -5.34
N PRO A 9 -32.70 -19.74 -5.97
CA PRO A 9 -33.46 -20.89 -5.53
C PRO A 9 -32.56 -22.14 -5.45
N PRO A 10 -32.86 -23.08 -4.54
CA PRO A 10 -32.12 -24.34 -4.46
C PRO A 10 -32.05 -25.04 -5.83
N GLY A 11 -30.90 -25.65 -6.13
CA GLY A 11 -30.70 -26.36 -7.38
C GLY A 11 -31.77 -27.44 -7.60
N GLY A 12 -32.30 -27.51 -8.83
CA GLY A 12 -33.34 -28.48 -9.19
C GLY A 12 -34.78 -28.07 -8.83
N THR A 13 -35.00 -26.92 -8.16
CA THR A 13 -36.36 -26.42 -7.86
C THR A 13 -37.12 -26.01 -9.13
N TYR A 14 -36.40 -25.45 -10.10
CA TYR A 14 -36.95 -25.03 -11.39
C TYR A 14 -36.15 -25.68 -12.51
N THR A 15 -36.84 -26.26 -13.49
CA THR A 15 -36.23 -26.88 -14.67
C THR A 15 -35.90 -25.85 -15.75
N ASP A 16 -36.68 -24.76 -15.84
CA ASP A 16 -36.43 -23.64 -16.74
C ASP A 16 -35.66 -22.51 -16.03
N GLU A 17 -34.56 -22.07 -16.64
CA GLU A 17 -33.75 -20.93 -16.17
C GLU A 17 -34.54 -19.62 -16.09
N ARG A 18 -35.52 -19.40 -16.98
CA ARG A 18 -36.34 -18.19 -16.94
C ARG A 18 -37.28 -18.16 -15.75
N GLU A 19 -37.74 -19.33 -15.31
CA GLU A 19 -38.58 -19.46 -14.13
C GLU A 19 -37.72 -19.35 -12.86
N ARG A 20 -36.54 -19.96 -12.87
CA ARG A 20 -35.54 -19.80 -11.80
C ARG A 20 -35.22 -18.33 -11.55
N ARG A 21 -34.91 -17.57 -12.61
CA ARG A 21 -34.61 -16.13 -12.52
C ARG A 21 -35.76 -15.29 -11.95
N ARG A 22 -37.01 -15.69 -12.19
CA ARG A 22 -38.18 -14.98 -11.64
C ARG A 22 -38.43 -15.27 -10.17
N ASN A 23 -37.79 -16.30 -9.61
CA ASN A 23 -37.97 -16.74 -8.24
C ASN A 23 -36.73 -16.53 -7.36
N GLN A 24 -35.71 -15.80 -7.83
CA GLN A 24 -34.58 -15.43 -6.98
C GLN A 24 -35.01 -14.43 -5.91
N ILE A 25 -34.31 -14.44 -4.78
CA ILE A 25 -34.60 -13.58 -3.63
C ILE A 25 -33.45 -12.60 -3.44
N ALA A 26 -33.78 -11.33 -3.30
CA ALA A 26 -32.85 -10.28 -2.91
C ALA A 26 -33.31 -9.68 -1.59
N ILE A 27 -32.39 -9.53 -0.64
CA ILE A 27 -32.64 -8.92 0.65
C ILE A 27 -31.72 -7.72 0.76
N GLN A 28 -32.29 -6.54 0.96
CA GLN A 28 -31.53 -5.34 1.26
C GLN A 28 -31.95 -4.84 2.64
N GLY A 29 -31.00 -4.51 3.50
CA GLY A 29 -31.35 -4.14 4.85
C GLY A 29 -30.30 -3.33 5.59
N LEU A 30 -30.74 -2.84 6.75
CA LEU A 30 -29.95 -2.11 7.72
C LEU A 30 -29.84 -2.97 8.99
N PHE A 31 -28.61 -3.18 9.46
CA PHE A 31 -28.30 -3.80 10.74
C PHE A 31 -28.03 -2.73 11.80
N ALA A 32 -28.70 -2.88 12.95
CA ALA A 32 -28.52 -2.10 14.17
C ALA A 32 -28.00 -3.00 15.31
N PRO A 33 -26.74 -2.84 15.73
CA PRO A 33 -26.17 -3.60 16.86
C PRO A 33 -26.95 -3.46 18.18
N THR A 34 -27.44 -2.25 18.48
CA THR A 34 -28.36 -1.99 19.58
C THR A 34 -29.58 -1.25 19.04
N ALA A 35 -30.68 -1.97 18.89
CA ALA A 35 -31.89 -1.48 18.25
C ALA A 35 -32.50 -0.29 19.00
N LEU A 36 -32.83 0.76 18.25
CA LEU A 36 -33.65 1.87 18.70
C LEU A 36 -34.72 2.12 17.64
N PHE A 37 -35.98 1.92 18.01
CA PHE A 37 -37.12 2.11 17.13
C PHE A 37 -37.73 3.49 17.36
N ASP A 38 -37.77 4.29 16.29
CA ASP A 38 -38.58 5.51 16.24
C ASP A 38 -39.76 5.27 15.28
N GLY A 39 -40.89 4.83 15.84
CA GLY A 39 -42.01 4.30 15.07
C GLY A 39 -41.61 3.04 14.28
N ALA A 40 -41.67 3.12 12.94
CA ALA A 40 -41.29 2.03 12.04
C ALA A 40 -39.81 2.06 11.61
N LEU A 41 -39.09 3.14 11.92
CA LEU A 41 -37.69 3.31 11.52
C LEU A 41 -36.77 2.68 12.56
N LEU A 42 -35.93 1.75 12.11
CA LEU A 42 -34.88 1.15 12.91
C LEU A 42 -33.61 2.01 12.83
N SER A 43 -33.06 2.35 14.00
CA SER A 43 -31.77 3.01 14.16
C SER A 43 -30.91 2.27 15.18
N SER A 44 -29.64 2.64 15.31
CA SER A 44 -28.73 2.07 16.31
C SER A 44 -28.36 3.13 17.34
N SER A 45 -28.61 2.86 18.62
CA SER A 45 -28.26 3.78 19.73
C SER A 45 -26.82 3.61 20.21
N PHE A 46 -26.26 2.40 20.10
CA PHE A 46 -24.92 2.08 20.59
C PHE A 46 -24.21 1.10 19.63
N PRO A 47 -22.87 1.17 19.49
CA PRO A 47 -22.12 0.33 18.55
C PRO A 47 -21.91 -1.11 19.01
N GLU A 48 -22.01 -1.39 20.32
CA GLU A 48 -21.94 -2.74 20.85
C GLU A 48 -23.21 -3.52 20.54
N MET A 49 -23.11 -4.85 20.48
CA MET A 49 -24.19 -5.74 20.06
C MET A 49 -25.05 -6.20 21.24
N ASN A 50 -25.78 -5.27 21.85
CA ASN A 50 -26.61 -5.54 23.04
C ASN A 50 -28.03 -5.99 22.71
N ASP A 51 -28.61 -5.46 21.62
CA ASP A 51 -29.95 -5.81 21.14
C ASP A 51 -29.96 -5.79 19.60
N PRO A 52 -29.39 -6.82 18.95
CA PRO A 52 -29.22 -6.83 17.51
C PRO A 52 -30.55 -6.97 16.79
N ALA A 53 -30.82 -6.05 15.87
CA ALA A 53 -31.98 -6.10 14.98
C ALA A 53 -31.61 -5.72 13.54
N VAL A 54 -32.43 -6.20 12.60
CA VAL A 54 -32.32 -5.88 11.17
C VAL A 54 -33.63 -5.32 10.66
N ALA A 55 -33.55 -4.27 9.84
CA ALA A 55 -34.66 -3.78 9.03
C ALA A 55 -34.39 -4.21 7.58
N ILE A 56 -35.20 -5.13 7.06
CA ILE A 56 -34.99 -5.74 5.75
C ILE A 56 -36.14 -5.46 4.80
N ASP A 57 -35.78 -5.10 3.57
CA ASP A 57 -36.62 -5.17 2.39
C ASP A 57 -36.33 -6.45 1.63
N ILE A 58 -37.35 -7.27 1.47
CA ILE A 58 -37.27 -8.53 0.74
C ILE A 58 -37.88 -8.32 -0.63
N TYR A 59 -37.13 -8.68 -1.65
CA TYR A 59 -37.49 -8.59 -3.03
C TYR A 59 -37.44 -9.97 -3.69
N LYS A 60 -38.33 -10.17 -4.67
CA LYS A 60 -38.41 -11.40 -5.47
C LYS A 60 -38.36 -11.05 -6.95
N GLY A 61 -37.57 -11.79 -7.73
CA GLY A 61 -37.42 -11.58 -9.16
C GLY A 61 -35.97 -11.73 -9.61
N ASP A 62 -35.61 -11.12 -10.74
CA ASP A 62 -34.28 -11.25 -11.32
C ASP A 62 -33.26 -10.38 -10.57
N THR A 63 -32.34 -11.03 -9.86
CA THR A 63 -31.32 -10.38 -9.01
C THR A 63 -30.04 -10.03 -9.76
N GLY A 64 -29.91 -10.46 -11.03
CA GLY A 64 -28.74 -10.22 -11.86
C GLY A 64 -27.53 -11.13 -11.58
N LEU A 65 -27.66 -12.12 -10.69
CA LEU A 65 -26.57 -13.06 -10.35
C LEU A 65 -26.03 -13.83 -11.57
N ASP A 66 -26.91 -14.16 -12.52
CA ASP A 66 -26.55 -14.93 -13.72
C ASP A 66 -25.95 -14.10 -14.86
N THR A 67 -25.84 -12.78 -14.69
CA THR A 67 -25.49 -11.88 -15.81
C THR A 67 -24.00 -11.77 -16.09
N GLY A 68 -23.14 -12.35 -15.23
CA GLY A 68 -21.68 -12.18 -15.29
C GLY A 68 -21.20 -10.75 -15.00
N ARG A 69 -22.10 -9.82 -14.68
CA ARG A 69 -21.76 -8.44 -14.32
C ARG A 69 -21.52 -8.32 -12.82
N PRO A 70 -20.48 -7.58 -12.40
CA PRO A 70 -20.26 -7.28 -10.98
C PRO A 70 -21.51 -6.66 -10.35
N GLN A 71 -21.87 -7.12 -9.15
CA GLN A 71 -23.01 -6.64 -8.38
C GLN A 71 -22.56 -5.92 -7.11
N SER A 72 -23.31 -4.90 -6.69
CA SER A 72 -23.08 -4.21 -5.42
C SER A 72 -23.45 -5.10 -4.24
N LEU A 73 -22.58 -5.18 -3.23
CA LEU A 73 -22.84 -5.87 -1.96
C LEU A 73 -23.66 -5.04 -0.96
N PHE A 74 -23.84 -3.74 -1.23
CA PHE A 74 -24.50 -2.82 -0.31
C PHE A 74 -25.91 -2.44 -0.74
N THR A 75 -26.17 -2.48 -2.04
CA THR A 75 -27.39 -1.97 -2.65
C THR A 75 -27.85 -2.85 -3.80
N LEU A 76 -29.17 -2.92 -4.01
CA LEU A 76 -29.77 -3.50 -5.20
C LEU A 76 -29.76 -2.48 -6.35
N ASP A 77 -29.78 -2.96 -7.60
CA ASP A 77 -29.83 -2.07 -8.78
C ASP A 77 -31.23 -1.45 -8.87
N PRO A 78 -31.39 -0.12 -8.70
CA PRO A 78 -32.70 0.53 -8.75
C PRO A 78 -33.40 0.31 -10.08
N ARG A 79 -32.65 0.18 -11.18
CA ARG A 79 -33.21 -0.04 -12.51
C ARG A 79 -33.95 -1.37 -12.61
N MET A 80 -33.52 -2.40 -11.88
CA MET A 80 -34.21 -3.71 -11.84
C MET A 80 -35.56 -3.59 -11.12
N ILE A 81 -35.62 -2.74 -10.10
CA ILE A 81 -36.84 -2.45 -9.33
C ILE A 81 -37.81 -1.63 -10.19
N ASP A 82 -37.32 -0.55 -10.81
CA ASP A 82 -38.13 0.34 -11.64
C ASP A 82 -38.68 -0.35 -12.89
N GLN A 83 -37.93 -1.30 -13.45
CA GLN A 83 -38.37 -2.14 -14.58
C GLN A 83 -39.34 -3.25 -14.18
N GLY A 84 -39.67 -3.41 -12.89
CA GLY A 84 -40.52 -4.49 -12.39
C GLY A 84 -39.90 -5.89 -12.50
N ARG A 85 -38.59 -5.98 -12.76
CA ARG A 85 -37.86 -7.25 -12.76
C ARG A 85 -37.62 -7.77 -11.35
N LEU A 86 -37.57 -6.85 -10.39
CA LEU A 86 -37.38 -7.14 -8.98
C LEU A 86 -38.49 -6.47 -8.17
N THR A 87 -39.40 -7.27 -7.61
CA THR A 87 -40.61 -6.77 -6.95
C THR A 87 -40.48 -6.90 -5.44
N LYS A 88 -40.82 -5.85 -4.69
CA LYS A 88 -40.82 -5.90 -3.23
C LYS A 88 -41.90 -6.85 -2.73
N ALA A 89 -41.50 -7.90 -2.03
CA ALA A 89 -42.38 -8.90 -1.45
C ALA A 89 -42.78 -8.56 -0.01
N ALA A 90 -41.85 -8.03 0.79
CA ALA A 90 -42.11 -7.66 2.17
C ALA A 90 -41.11 -6.61 2.68
N ARG A 91 -41.52 -5.83 3.69
CA ARG A 91 -40.64 -4.99 4.52
C ARG A 91 -40.90 -5.36 5.97
N VAL A 92 -39.89 -5.84 6.67
CA VAL A 92 -40.01 -6.27 8.07
C VAL A 92 -38.80 -5.86 8.89
N ASN A 93 -39.02 -5.62 10.17
CA ASN A 93 -37.96 -5.50 11.16
C ASN A 93 -37.92 -6.81 11.94
N LEU A 94 -36.76 -7.45 12.02
CA LEU A 94 -36.56 -8.72 12.73
C LEU A 94 -35.51 -8.53 13.82
N ARG A 95 -35.81 -9.01 15.02
CA ARG A 95 -34.83 -9.19 16.11
C ARG A 95 -34.14 -10.54 15.98
N ALA A 96 -33.02 -10.73 16.70
CA ALA A 96 -32.34 -12.01 16.70
C ALA A 96 -33.28 -13.14 17.18
N GLY A 97 -33.38 -14.19 16.37
CA GLY A 97 -34.30 -15.32 16.54
C GLY A 97 -35.64 -15.20 15.83
N GLU A 98 -36.02 -14.02 15.33
CA GLU A 98 -37.30 -13.81 14.65
C GLU A 98 -37.25 -14.17 13.15
N ASP A 99 -38.40 -14.59 12.63
CA ASP A 99 -38.59 -14.95 11.23
C ASP A 99 -39.82 -14.30 10.59
N THR A 100 -39.81 -14.25 9.27
CA THR A 100 -40.94 -13.88 8.43
C THR A 100 -41.15 -14.92 7.34
N ARG A 101 -42.41 -15.16 6.98
CA ARG A 101 -42.80 -16.10 5.93
C ARG A 101 -43.38 -15.33 4.73
N LEU A 102 -42.85 -15.62 3.55
CA LEU A 102 -43.35 -15.10 2.29
C LEU A 102 -44.54 -15.93 1.80
N ALA A 103 -45.30 -15.35 0.86
CA ALA A 103 -46.47 -15.99 0.26
C ALA A 103 -46.15 -17.30 -0.48
N ASP A 104 -44.90 -17.50 -0.90
CA ASP A 104 -44.42 -18.72 -1.55
C ASP A 104 -43.95 -19.80 -0.56
N GLY A 105 -44.06 -19.56 0.74
CA GLY A 105 -43.62 -20.47 1.78
C GLY A 105 -42.15 -20.30 2.19
N THR A 106 -41.38 -19.43 1.52
CA THR A 106 -40.01 -19.12 1.91
C THR A 106 -39.98 -18.48 3.29
N VAL A 107 -39.12 -18.98 4.17
CA VAL A 107 -38.93 -18.43 5.52
C VAL A 107 -37.59 -17.71 5.58
N ILE A 108 -37.61 -16.46 6.02
CA ILE A 108 -36.42 -15.63 6.23
C ILE A 108 -36.31 -15.38 7.72
N ARG A 109 -35.22 -15.84 8.33
CA ARG A 109 -34.96 -15.74 9.76
C ARG A 109 -33.67 -14.98 10.01
N PHE A 110 -33.68 -14.10 11.00
CA PHE A 110 -32.46 -13.46 11.48
C PHE A 110 -31.94 -14.24 12.69
N ASP A 111 -30.93 -15.09 12.49
CA ASP A 111 -30.38 -15.93 13.57
C ASP A 111 -29.58 -15.12 14.61
N GLY A 112 -28.96 -14.01 14.18
CA GLY A 112 -28.10 -13.17 15.01
C GLY A 112 -26.90 -12.64 14.23
N ALA A 113 -25.99 -11.99 14.93
CA ALA A 113 -24.74 -11.51 14.36
C ALA A 113 -23.57 -11.89 15.27
N VAL A 114 -22.41 -12.13 14.66
CA VAL A 114 -21.15 -12.36 15.38
C VAL A 114 -20.13 -11.30 14.96
N PRO A 115 -19.33 -10.77 15.90
CA PRO A 115 -18.23 -9.90 15.53
C PRO A 115 -17.27 -10.64 14.61
N PHE A 116 -16.91 -10.04 13.48
CA PHE A 116 -15.88 -10.57 12.59
C PHE A 116 -14.80 -9.51 12.39
N VAL A 117 -13.57 -9.98 12.18
CA VAL A 117 -12.43 -9.13 11.79
C VAL A 117 -11.73 -9.79 10.61
N ASN A 118 -11.40 -8.99 9.60
CA ASN A 118 -10.60 -9.44 8.47
C ASN A 118 -9.15 -9.03 8.71
N LEU A 119 -8.31 -10.01 9.06
CA LEU A 119 -6.87 -9.79 9.25
C LEU A 119 -6.14 -10.11 7.94
N GLN A 120 -5.62 -9.07 7.29
CA GLN A 120 -4.73 -9.24 6.14
C GLN A 120 -3.28 -9.21 6.62
N VAL A 121 -2.59 -10.36 6.55
CA VAL A 121 -1.16 -10.46 6.83
C VAL A 121 -0.42 -10.43 5.49
N SER A 122 0.26 -9.33 5.20
CA SER A 122 1.10 -9.18 4.02
C SER A 122 2.57 -9.40 4.40
N HIS A 123 3.24 -10.30 3.69
CA HIS A 123 4.68 -10.55 3.84
C HIS A 123 5.37 -10.24 2.50
N ASP A 124 6.25 -9.24 2.48
CA ASP A 124 7.05 -8.88 1.31
C ASP A 124 8.50 -9.34 1.50
N PRO A 125 8.94 -10.44 0.83
CA PRO A 125 10.31 -10.95 0.95
C PRO A 125 11.34 -10.00 0.31
N ALA A 126 10.92 -9.07 -0.55
CA ALA A 126 11.82 -8.10 -1.19
C ALA A 126 12.15 -6.91 -0.28
N GLN A 127 11.38 -6.65 0.78
CA GLN A 127 11.56 -5.50 1.67
C GLN A 127 12.99 -5.40 2.22
N ILE A 128 13.57 -6.52 2.65
CA ILE A 128 14.95 -6.56 3.17
C ILE A 128 15.96 -6.25 2.07
N TRP A 129 15.77 -6.79 0.86
CA TRP A 129 16.64 -6.53 -0.28
C TRP A 129 16.59 -5.07 -0.71
N VAL A 130 15.40 -4.47 -0.75
CA VAL A 130 15.22 -3.03 -1.04
C VAL A 130 15.98 -2.18 -0.03
N LEU A 131 15.90 -2.51 1.26
CA LEU A 131 16.67 -1.81 2.30
C LEU A 131 18.18 -1.93 2.07
N VAL A 132 18.67 -3.13 1.76
CA VAL A 132 20.10 -3.37 1.48
C VAL A 132 20.57 -2.54 0.29
N PHE A 133 19.81 -2.50 -0.81
CA PHE A 133 20.16 -1.70 -1.99
C PHE A 133 20.12 -0.20 -1.69
N ALA A 134 19.10 0.28 -0.96
CA ALA A 134 19.00 1.69 -0.57
C ALA A 134 20.19 2.12 0.31
N MET A 135 20.57 1.30 1.29
CA MET A 135 21.75 1.53 2.14
C MET A 135 23.05 1.50 1.34
N THR A 136 23.17 0.58 0.39
CA THR A 136 24.35 0.47 -0.48
C THR A 136 24.49 1.68 -1.39
N MET A 137 23.39 2.16 -1.99
CA MET A 137 23.39 3.39 -2.80
C MET A 137 23.79 4.62 -1.97
N MET A 138 23.22 4.75 -0.76
CA MET A 138 23.59 5.83 0.16
C MET A 138 25.07 5.77 0.52
N GLY A 139 25.58 4.58 0.86
CA GLY A 139 26.99 4.36 1.14
C GLY A 139 27.90 4.68 -0.05
N GLY A 140 27.54 4.23 -1.24
CA GLY A 140 28.26 4.52 -2.48
C GLY A 140 28.30 6.02 -2.79
N LEU A 141 27.19 6.72 -2.56
CA LEU A 141 27.13 8.17 -2.70
C LEU A 141 28.08 8.86 -1.71
N LEU A 142 28.03 8.52 -0.41
CA LEU A 142 28.93 9.08 0.59
C LEU A 142 30.39 8.82 0.26
N VAL A 143 30.74 7.60 -0.15
CA VAL A 143 32.10 7.25 -0.60
C VAL A 143 32.50 8.11 -1.81
N SER A 144 31.61 8.29 -2.79
CA SER A 144 31.90 9.12 -3.97
C SER A 144 32.18 10.59 -3.64
N LEU A 145 31.58 11.12 -2.57
CA LEU A 145 31.81 12.48 -2.10
C LEU A 145 33.12 12.60 -1.29
N ILE A 146 33.50 11.54 -0.57
CA ILE A 146 34.74 11.51 0.23
C ILE A 146 35.98 11.29 -0.65
N VAL A 147 35.89 10.46 -1.70
CA VAL A 147 37.01 10.15 -2.59
C VAL A 147 37.34 11.35 -3.48
N ARG A 148 38.29 12.18 -3.03
CA ARG A 148 38.78 13.34 -3.78
C ARG A 148 39.84 12.91 -4.78
N ARG A 149 39.62 13.17 -6.07
CA ARG A 149 40.65 13.00 -7.10
C ARG A 149 41.57 14.22 -7.15
N ARG A 150 42.81 14.04 -6.70
CA ARG A 150 43.87 15.07 -6.73
C ARG A 150 44.84 14.76 -7.86
N ARG A 151 45.33 15.80 -8.55
CA ARG A 151 46.37 15.67 -9.59
C ARG A 151 47.51 16.62 -9.28
N VAL A 152 48.73 16.09 -9.32
CA VAL A 152 49.97 16.82 -9.13
C VAL A 152 50.82 16.63 -10.38
N TRP A 153 51.42 17.70 -10.85
CA TRP A 153 52.38 17.71 -11.94
C TRP A 153 53.70 18.27 -11.42
N VAL A 154 54.79 17.62 -11.82
CA VAL A 154 56.15 18.06 -11.53
C VAL A 154 56.86 18.24 -12.86
N ARG A 155 57.45 19.41 -13.07
CA ARG A 155 58.27 19.69 -14.23
C ARG A 155 59.68 20.02 -13.79
N LEU A 156 60.64 19.29 -14.34
CA LEU A 156 62.07 19.47 -14.09
C LEU A 156 62.69 20.11 -15.34
N THR A 157 63.34 21.25 -15.16
CA THR A 157 64.02 21.96 -16.26
C THR A 157 65.48 22.22 -15.85
N PRO A 158 66.48 21.89 -16.69
CA PRO A 158 67.88 22.14 -16.33
C PRO A 158 68.16 23.65 -16.19
N GLY A 159 68.82 24.03 -15.10
CA GLY A 159 69.24 25.39 -14.78
C GLY A 159 70.74 25.63 -15.04
N PRO A 160 71.23 26.87 -14.86
CA PRO A 160 72.65 27.19 -15.00
C PRO A 160 73.49 26.56 -13.89
N ALA A 161 74.72 26.14 -14.22
CA ALA A 161 75.74 25.67 -13.28
C ALA A 161 75.27 24.52 -12.35
N GLY A 162 74.86 23.38 -12.92
CA GLY A 162 74.58 22.16 -12.15
C GLY A 162 73.27 22.16 -11.36
N THR A 163 72.45 23.21 -11.50
CA THR A 163 71.15 23.31 -10.83
C THR A 163 70.00 22.75 -11.69
N VAL A 164 68.94 22.25 -11.05
CA VAL A 164 67.69 21.86 -11.70
C VAL A 164 66.55 22.72 -11.15
N ASN A 165 65.82 23.38 -12.04
CA ASN A 165 64.60 24.09 -11.67
C ASN A 165 63.44 23.10 -11.58
N VAL A 166 62.79 23.07 -10.42
CA VAL A 166 61.63 22.21 -10.16
C VAL A 166 60.37 23.09 -10.08
N GLU A 167 59.46 22.91 -11.02
CA GLU A 167 58.14 23.53 -11.00
C GLU A 167 57.11 22.49 -10.53
N LEU A 168 56.38 22.82 -9.45
CA LEU A 168 55.34 21.97 -8.87
C LEU A 168 53.98 22.62 -9.10
N GLY A 169 53.08 21.91 -9.78
CA GLY A 169 51.70 22.34 -10.03
C GLY A 169 50.70 21.37 -9.40
N GLY A 170 49.73 21.89 -8.63
CA GLY A 170 48.67 21.10 -8.04
C GLY A 170 47.28 21.59 -8.47
N LEU A 171 46.40 20.70 -8.92
CA LEU A 171 45.00 21.03 -9.21
C LEU A 171 44.07 20.07 -8.48
N ALA A 172 43.25 20.64 -7.61
CA ALA A 172 42.08 19.99 -7.05
C ALA A 172 40.83 20.52 -7.75
N ARG A 173 39.88 19.62 -8.09
CA ARG A 173 38.59 20.02 -8.69
C ARG A 173 37.71 20.79 -7.70
N THR A 174 37.96 20.67 -6.40
CA THR A 174 37.20 21.32 -5.33
C THR A 174 38.18 21.90 -4.33
N ASP A 175 38.47 23.20 -4.46
CA ASP A 175 39.50 23.90 -3.68
C ASP A 175 39.07 24.19 -2.23
N ASN A 176 37.80 23.98 -1.91
CA ASN A 176 37.18 24.39 -0.64
C ASN A 176 37.53 23.53 0.59
N SER A 177 38.64 22.77 0.59
CA SER A 177 38.89 21.78 1.67
C SER A 177 40.35 21.41 1.92
N GLY A 178 41.22 22.42 2.08
CA GLY A 178 42.57 22.22 2.63
C GLY A 178 43.58 21.58 1.66
N TRP A 179 43.35 21.70 0.35
CA TRP A 179 44.29 21.23 -0.67
C TRP A 179 45.60 22.02 -0.64
N GLY A 180 45.55 23.34 -0.43
CA GLY A 180 46.73 24.20 -0.31
C GLY A 180 47.70 23.71 0.76
N ASP A 181 47.24 23.59 2.02
CA ASP A 181 48.07 23.13 3.14
C ASP A 181 48.62 21.70 2.95
N GLU A 182 47.88 20.82 2.28
CA GLU A 182 48.36 19.47 1.98
C GLU A 182 49.38 19.48 0.84
N PHE A 183 49.17 20.29 -0.18
CA PHE A 183 50.10 20.49 -1.28
C PHE A 183 51.41 21.09 -0.78
N GLU A 184 51.36 22.13 0.06
CA GLU A 184 52.53 22.75 0.69
C GLU A 184 53.30 21.76 1.58
N ARG A 185 52.60 20.93 2.37
CA ARG A 185 53.25 19.87 3.14
C ARG A 185 53.92 18.83 2.23
N LEU A 186 53.28 18.49 1.11
CA LEU A 186 53.81 17.54 0.15
C LEU A 186 55.04 18.11 -0.58
N THR A 187 55.01 19.38 -0.99
CA THR A 187 56.16 20.04 -1.62
C THR A 187 57.31 20.25 -0.63
N ALA A 188 57.04 20.68 0.60
CA ALA A 188 58.05 20.85 1.64
C ALA A 188 58.74 19.51 1.97
N ARG A 189 57.97 18.42 2.07
CA ARG A 189 58.53 17.09 2.28
C ARG A 189 59.40 16.66 1.10
N LEU A 190 58.95 16.85 -0.15
CA LEU A 190 59.74 16.53 -1.33
C LEU A 190 61.06 17.31 -1.38
N LEU A 191 61.05 18.60 -1.05
CA LEU A 191 62.27 19.42 -1.01
C LEU A 191 63.22 18.96 0.12
N THR A 192 62.67 18.61 1.28
CA THR A 192 63.48 18.10 2.42
C THR A 192 64.12 16.75 2.10
N ASP A 193 63.39 15.84 1.43
CA ASP A 193 63.90 14.54 1.01
C ASP A 193 64.99 14.68 -0.07
N VAL A 194 64.92 15.72 -0.93
CA VAL A 194 65.97 16.03 -1.92
C VAL A 194 67.25 16.56 -1.24
N ASP A 195 67.15 17.53 -0.33
CA ASP A 195 68.30 18.10 0.38
C ASP A 195 69.04 17.06 1.25
N SER A 196 68.29 16.16 1.89
CA SER A 196 68.86 15.07 2.68
C SER A 196 69.57 14.01 1.83
N THR A 197 69.07 13.76 0.61
CA THR A 197 69.74 12.89 -0.37
C THR A 197 71.04 13.50 -0.86
N GLU A 198 71.08 14.81 -1.13
CA GLU A 198 72.31 15.52 -1.54
C GLU A 198 73.38 15.50 -0.44
N THR A 199 72.98 15.69 0.82
CA THR A 199 73.89 15.64 1.97
C THR A 199 74.47 14.24 2.19
N ALA A 200 73.69 13.19 1.97
CA ALA A 200 74.16 11.80 2.08
C ALA A 200 75.18 11.44 0.99
N VAL A 201 74.95 11.89 -0.26
CA VAL A 201 75.87 11.66 -1.38
C VAL A 201 77.16 12.48 -1.26
N ALA A 202 77.14 13.63 -0.57
CA ALA A 202 78.32 14.45 -0.33
C ALA A 202 79.23 13.95 0.82
N GLN A 203 78.79 12.97 1.62
CA GLN A 203 79.55 12.38 2.73
C GLN A 203 80.20 11.03 2.39
N GLU A 204 80.00 10.51 1.18
CA GLU A 204 80.65 9.33 0.63
C GLU A 204 81.80 9.72 -0.32
#